data_AF-A0A662U5T4-F1
#
_entry.id   AF-A0A662U5T4-F1
#
_cell.length_a   1.000
_cell.length_b   1.000
_cell.length_c   1.000
_cell.angle_alpha   90.00
_cell.angle_beta   90.00
_cell.angle_gamma   90.00
#
_symmetry.space_group_name_H-M   'P 1'
#
loop_
_entity.id
_entity.type
_entity.pdbx_description
1 polymer ?
#
loop_
_entity_poly.entity_id
_entity_poly.type
_entity_poly.pdbx_seq_one_letter_code
_entity_poly.pdbx_strand_id
1 'polypeptide(L)'
;MKKMLTPREVASSIGVSYWTVLRMIKRGELKALRTPGGHYRVPIYALENQSVTLHYEKLCKKASAVERNIEAFRKYFTPDLARILEIIQSYQGLPTISDLARTLNAHVSSVWYKIKRLRAGGFAFGADVDHYKLGLVKLLVFLDRMISTNDIPSTFLRYYAPIVPRGLLLTYYLPLTYEIEDILKYLPETLLEEYWIAEETYYSKPKYTLYYDFVEKQILFNWSLMEDRYYEKLGKVFFTKPEAPSRIDLIDLLIVKELEKNPFISLRDIQLKIRMHGINLRYSRILRHFKHHLLNKGVIRGIRLRLIPLPSEYNTLFITRVSGELTSLFSLVSVLLEHPAFTTANVSFKRNQVFIAGVIPLSEVVTLTSFMESLKGIREVEVKLLDRKRRIAFTIPYAREFYHGKWILRFK
;
A
#
# COMPACT_ATOMS: atom_id res chain seq x y z
N MET A 1 -24.70 39.59 11.16
CA MET A 1 -24.36 38.68 12.29
C MET A 1 -23.21 37.77 11.86
N LYS A 2 -22.06 37.74 12.56
CA LYS A 2 -20.92 36.88 12.16
C LYS A 2 -21.31 35.41 12.33
N LYS A 3 -21.19 34.59 11.27
CA LYS A 3 -21.54 33.16 11.29
C LYS A 3 -20.63 32.42 12.27
N MET A 4 -21.25 31.75 13.25
CA MET A 4 -20.58 30.97 14.28
C MET A 4 -20.83 29.48 14.04
N LEU A 5 -19.78 28.67 14.09
CA LEU A 5 -19.84 27.24 13.85
C LEU A 5 -19.73 26.48 15.16
N THR A 6 -20.42 25.35 15.25
CA THR A 6 -20.21 24.35 16.30
C THR A 6 -18.88 23.62 16.07
N PRO A 7 -18.27 23.04 17.11
CA PRO A 7 -17.05 22.26 16.91
C PRO A 7 -17.23 21.04 16.00
N ARG A 8 -18.46 20.53 15.82
CA ARG A 8 -18.75 19.48 14.83
C ARG A 8 -18.70 20.02 13.39
N GLU A 9 -19.30 21.17 13.14
CA GLU A 9 -19.23 21.82 11.82
C GLU A 9 -17.80 22.22 11.47
N VAL A 10 -17.04 22.71 12.46
CA VAL A 10 -15.60 22.96 12.30
C VAL A 10 -14.85 21.68 11.96
N ALA A 11 -15.11 20.59 12.68
CA ALA A 11 -14.48 19.29 12.46
C ALA A 11 -14.71 18.79 11.02
N SER A 12 -15.94 18.89 10.54
CA SER A 12 -16.28 18.59 9.14
C SER A 12 -15.59 19.52 8.16
N SER A 13 -15.53 20.83 8.46
CA SER A 13 -14.94 21.84 7.57
C SER A 13 -13.42 21.70 7.40
N ILE A 14 -12.69 21.30 8.45
CA ILE A 14 -11.22 21.17 8.41
C ILE A 14 -10.74 19.71 8.30
N GLY A 15 -11.68 18.75 8.17
CA GLY A 15 -11.37 17.33 7.95
C GLY A 15 -10.68 16.65 9.13
N VAL A 16 -11.05 16.99 10.37
CA VAL A 16 -10.52 16.37 11.61
C VAL A 16 -11.63 15.85 12.49
N SER A 17 -11.28 15.10 13.55
CA SER A 17 -12.29 14.62 14.50
C SER A 17 -12.81 15.74 15.40
N TYR A 18 -14.06 15.63 15.86
CA TYR A 18 -14.65 16.53 16.86
C TYR A 18 -13.76 16.70 18.11
N TRP A 19 -13.14 15.62 18.58
CA TRP A 19 -12.25 15.64 19.73
C TRP A 19 -10.96 16.42 19.47
N THR A 20 -10.47 16.39 18.23
CA THR A 20 -9.33 17.21 17.80
C THR A 20 -9.67 18.69 17.91
N VAL A 21 -10.86 19.10 17.44
CA VAL A 21 -11.32 20.49 17.53
C VAL A 21 -11.46 20.93 18.99
N LEU A 22 -12.08 20.12 19.85
CA LEU A 22 -12.18 20.44 21.28
C LEU A 22 -10.81 20.58 21.95
N ARG A 23 -9.83 19.74 21.57
CA ARG A 23 -8.47 19.83 22.08
C ARG A 23 -7.80 21.14 21.66
N MET A 24 -7.94 21.53 20.40
CA MET A 24 -7.41 22.80 19.88
C MET A 24 -8.02 24.00 20.61
N ILE A 25 -9.33 23.98 20.88
CA ILE A 25 -10.00 25.03 21.66
C ILE A 25 -9.43 25.11 23.08
N LYS A 26 -9.28 23.97 23.75
CA LYS A 26 -8.74 23.90 25.13
C LYS A 26 -7.29 24.37 25.22
N ARG A 27 -6.50 24.19 24.16
CA ARG A 27 -5.10 24.63 24.10
C ARG A 27 -4.93 26.08 23.65
N GLY A 28 -6.03 26.78 23.34
CA GLY A 28 -5.98 28.13 22.78
C GLY A 28 -5.53 28.19 21.32
N GLU A 29 -5.27 27.03 20.68
CA GLU A 29 -4.88 26.92 19.27
C GLU A 29 -6.03 27.36 18.34
N LEU A 30 -7.29 27.14 18.76
CA LEU A 30 -8.51 27.59 18.06
C LEU A 30 -9.33 28.55 18.91
N LYS A 31 -9.47 29.79 18.44
CA LYS A 31 -10.33 30.79 19.09
C LYS A 31 -11.78 30.34 19.04
N ALA A 32 -12.38 30.16 20.22
CA ALA A 32 -13.80 29.84 20.37
C ALA A 32 -14.41 30.65 21.52
N LEU A 33 -15.70 30.96 21.40
CA LEU A 33 -16.51 31.54 22.45
C LEU A 33 -17.28 30.42 23.16
N ARG A 34 -17.38 30.52 24.49
CA ARG A 34 -18.23 29.64 25.29
C ARG A 34 -19.58 30.30 25.48
N THR A 35 -20.64 29.62 25.09
CA THR A 35 -22.02 30.06 25.32
C THR A 35 -22.39 29.93 26.80
N PRO A 36 -23.42 30.65 27.30
CA PRO A 36 -23.90 30.51 28.68
C PRO A 36 -24.25 29.05 29.05
N GLY A 37 -24.78 28.26 28.11
CA GLY A 37 -25.02 26.82 28.27
C GLY A 37 -23.78 25.93 28.20
N GLY A 38 -22.58 26.51 28.23
CA GLY A 38 -21.30 25.78 28.29
C GLY A 38 -20.77 25.24 26.97
N HIS A 39 -21.49 25.38 25.85
CA HIS A 39 -21.07 24.90 24.54
C HIS A 39 -20.11 25.88 23.84
N TYR A 40 -19.12 25.35 23.12
CA TYR A 40 -18.23 26.15 22.29
C TYR A 40 -18.86 26.56 20.96
N ARG A 41 -18.50 27.75 20.48
CA ARG A 41 -18.82 28.31 19.16
C ARG A 41 -17.58 28.96 18.56
N VAL A 42 -17.24 28.61 17.34
CA VAL A 42 -16.03 29.06 16.63
C VAL A 42 -16.44 30.05 15.55
N PRO A 43 -15.89 31.27 15.53
CA PRO A 43 -16.17 32.21 14.45
C PRO A 43 -15.52 31.73 13.14
N ILE A 44 -16.23 31.87 12.02
CA ILE A 44 -15.81 31.31 10.72
C ILE A 44 -14.42 31.79 10.26
N TYR A 45 -14.05 33.05 10.53
CA TYR A 45 -12.73 33.62 10.17
C TYR A 45 -11.56 32.94 10.91
N ALA A 46 -11.81 32.25 12.03
CA ALA A 46 -10.76 31.50 12.73
C ALA A 46 -10.32 30.27 11.93
N LEU A 47 -11.10 29.83 10.92
CA LEU A 47 -10.78 28.68 10.07
C LEU A 47 -9.91 29.03 8.87
N GLU A 48 -10.03 30.26 8.34
CA GLU A 48 -9.28 30.71 7.17
C GLU A 48 -7.76 30.68 7.44
N ASN A 49 -7.32 31.19 8.60
CA ASN A 49 -5.92 31.13 9.01
C ASN A 49 -5.47 29.72 9.42
N GLN A 50 -6.36 28.92 10.02
CA GLN A 50 -5.98 27.59 10.51
C GLN A 50 -5.85 26.54 9.42
N SER A 51 -6.68 26.58 8.38
CA SER A 51 -6.63 25.61 7.29
C SER A 51 -5.26 25.62 6.58
N VAL A 52 -4.69 26.81 6.37
CA VAL A 52 -3.36 27.00 5.77
C VAL A 52 -2.26 26.58 6.73
N THR A 53 -2.30 27.01 8.00
CA THR A 53 -1.29 26.64 9.01
C THR A 53 -1.28 25.15 9.33
N LEU A 54 -2.44 24.50 9.49
CA LEU A 54 -2.55 23.06 9.75
C LEU A 54 -2.07 22.24 8.55
N HIS A 55 -2.35 22.71 7.33
CA HIS A 55 -1.86 22.07 6.12
C HIS A 55 -0.34 22.16 6.02
N TYR A 56 0.22 23.35 6.25
CA TYR A 56 1.66 23.59 6.22
C TYR A 56 2.41 22.83 7.33
N GLU A 57 1.92 22.87 8.57
CA GLU A 57 2.49 22.09 9.68
C GLU A 57 2.44 20.58 9.41
N LYS A 58 1.35 20.07 8.83
CA LYS A 58 1.21 18.64 8.49
C LYS A 58 2.18 18.25 7.38
N LEU A 59 2.44 19.13 6.42
CA LEU A 59 3.46 18.94 5.38
C LEU A 59 4.88 18.95 5.97
N CYS A 60 5.22 19.93 6.81
CA CYS A 60 6.53 20.00 7.49
C CYS A 60 6.76 18.80 8.42
N LYS A 61 5.74 18.36 9.18
CA LYS A 61 5.81 17.17 10.05
C LYS A 61 6.01 15.88 9.24
N LYS A 62 5.45 15.80 8.01
CA LYS A 62 5.65 14.65 7.11
C LYS A 62 7.04 14.68 6.46
N ALA A 63 7.50 15.83 5.97
CA ALA A 63 8.83 15.98 5.37
C ALA A 63 9.94 15.62 6.37
N SER A 64 9.87 16.17 7.59
CA SER A 64 10.78 15.84 8.69
C SER A 64 10.70 14.38 9.16
N ALA A 65 9.57 13.68 8.94
CA ALA A 65 9.48 12.26 9.23
C ALA A 65 10.16 11.39 8.15
N VAL A 66 10.10 11.80 6.88
CA VAL A 66 10.76 11.09 5.77
C VAL A 66 12.29 11.22 5.89
N GLU A 67 12.79 12.44 6.14
CA GLU A 67 14.23 12.69 6.34
C GLU A 67 14.78 11.87 7.52
N ARG A 68 14.08 11.89 8.66
CA ARG A 68 14.46 11.06 9.83
C ARG A 68 14.46 9.56 9.52
N ASN A 69 13.53 9.07 8.71
CA ASN A 69 13.51 7.66 8.30
C ASN A 69 14.70 7.30 7.41
N ILE A 70 15.09 8.19 6.49
CA ILE A 70 16.25 7.99 5.61
C ILE A 70 17.54 7.98 6.42
N GLU A 71 17.69 8.92 7.35
CA GLU A 71 18.85 8.97 8.23
C GLU A 71 18.93 7.72 9.12
N ALA A 72 17.80 7.30 9.70
CA ALA A 72 17.72 6.08 10.49
C ALA A 72 18.06 4.83 9.66
N PHE A 73 17.62 4.76 8.41
CA PHE A 73 17.99 3.68 7.48
C PHE A 73 19.50 3.64 7.28
N ARG A 74 20.11 4.75 6.83
CA ARG A 74 21.57 4.85 6.61
C ARG A 74 22.38 4.59 7.88
N LYS A 75 21.85 4.92 9.06
CA LYS A 75 22.54 4.73 10.35
C LYS A 75 22.48 3.29 10.85
N TYR A 76 21.35 2.62 10.67
CA TYR A 76 21.08 1.36 11.37
C TYR A 76 21.04 0.14 10.48
N PHE A 77 20.93 0.29 9.16
CA PHE A 77 20.83 -0.83 8.24
C PHE A 77 22.19 -1.46 7.95
N THR A 78 22.33 -2.74 8.28
CA THR A 78 23.58 -3.51 8.19
C THR A 78 23.39 -4.76 7.32
N PRO A 79 24.48 -5.40 6.86
CA PRO A 79 24.38 -6.64 6.08
C PRO A 79 23.60 -7.75 6.81
N ASP A 80 23.75 -7.85 8.12
CA ASP A 80 22.98 -8.80 8.94
C ASP A 80 21.47 -8.51 8.92
N LEU A 81 21.07 -7.25 9.03
CA LEU A 81 19.67 -6.85 8.94
C LEU A 81 19.08 -7.06 7.54
N ALA A 82 19.88 -6.83 6.49
CA ALA A 82 19.51 -7.11 5.11
C ALA A 82 19.23 -8.61 4.90
N ARG A 83 20.13 -9.49 5.35
CA ARG A 83 19.92 -10.96 5.26
C ARG A 83 18.65 -11.40 5.98
N ILE A 84 18.37 -10.83 7.15
CA ILE A 84 17.16 -11.16 7.91
C ILE A 84 15.91 -10.66 7.20
N LEU A 85 15.95 -9.46 6.63
CA LEU A 85 14.86 -8.92 5.85
C LEU A 85 14.52 -9.84 4.68
N GLU A 86 15.54 -10.28 3.94
CA GLU A 86 15.39 -11.20 2.81
C GLU A 86 14.80 -12.55 3.25
N ILE A 87 15.22 -13.09 4.40
CA ILE A 87 14.68 -14.34 4.97
C ILE A 87 13.22 -14.17 5.43
N ILE A 88 12.87 -13.03 6.04
CA ILE A 88 11.48 -12.74 6.43
C ILE A 88 10.57 -12.72 5.20
N GLN A 89 11.04 -12.20 4.07
CA GLN A 89 10.27 -12.08 2.82
C GLN A 89 10.24 -13.35 1.97
N SER A 90 11.19 -14.26 2.17
CA SER A 90 11.22 -15.55 1.46
C SER A 90 10.24 -16.57 2.06
N TYR A 91 9.80 -16.36 3.30
CA TYR A 91 8.87 -17.26 3.99
C TYR A 91 7.52 -17.38 3.26
N GLN A 92 7.03 -18.61 3.12
CA GLN A 92 5.70 -18.91 2.59
C GLN A 92 4.68 -18.98 3.73
N GLY A 93 3.59 -18.24 3.62
CA GLY A 93 2.64 -18.01 4.70
C GLY A 93 3.15 -17.01 5.75
N LEU A 94 2.51 -16.95 6.91
CA LEU A 94 2.87 -16.00 7.97
C LEU A 94 3.71 -16.68 9.07
N PRO A 95 5.03 -16.46 9.11
CA PRO A 95 5.88 -17.10 10.12
C PRO A 95 5.60 -16.55 11.52
N THR A 96 5.71 -17.41 12.53
CA THR A 96 5.86 -16.93 13.90
C THR A 96 7.30 -16.46 14.13
N ILE A 97 7.52 -15.66 15.20
CA ILE A 97 8.89 -15.26 15.56
C ILE A 97 9.75 -16.49 15.89
N SER A 98 9.17 -17.53 16.48
CA SER A 98 9.86 -18.80 16.75
C SER A 98 10.28 -19.53 15.47
N ASP A 99 9.47 -19.46 14.42
CA ASP A 99 9.84 -20.02 13.11
C ASP A 99 11.03 -19.29 12.51
N LEU A 100 11.00 -17.95 12.52
CA LEU A 100 12.13 -17.13 12.06
C LEU A 100 13.40 -17.40 12.87
N ALA A 101 13.28 -17.53 14.19
CA ALA A 101 14.39 -17.84 15.10
C ALA A 101 15.07 -19.17 14.76
N ARG A 102 14.26 -20.21 14.50
CA ARG A 102 14.74 -21.53 14.07
C ARG A 102 15.42 -21.48 12.70
N THR A 103 14.84 -20.80 11.72
CA THR A 103 15.44 -20.64 10.38
C THR A 103 16.75 -19.85 10.43
N LEU A 104 16.84 -18.84 11.30
CA LEU A 104 18.02 -17.99 11.47
C LEU A 104 19.07 -18.58 12.40
N ASN A 105 18.84 -19.76 12.98
CA ASN A 105 19.64 -20.35 14.04
C ASN A 105 19.97 -19.32 15.15
N ALA A 106 18.96 -18.59 15.61
CA ALA A 106 19.10 -17.49 16.55
C ALA A 106 18.06 -17.58 17.67
N HIS A 107 18.35 -16.95 18.81
CA HIS A 107 17.37 -16.85 19.89
C HIS A 107 16.20 -15.94 19.49
N VAL A 108 14.98 -16.25 19.96
CA VAL A 108 13.74 -15.50 19.69
C VAL A 108 13.89 -14.01 19.99
N SER A 109 14.52 -13.67 21.12
CA SER A 109 14.75 -12.27 21.52
C SER A 109 15.65 -11.52 20.54
N SER A 110 16.65 -12.20 19.97
CA SER A 110 17.56 -11.62 18.97
C SER A 110 16.83 -11.32 17.68
N VAL A 111 15.96 -12.22 17.21
CA VAL A 111 15.12 -11.97 16.02
C VAL A 111 14.17 -10.79 16.26
N TRP A 112 13.51 -10.75 17.42
CA TRP A 112 12.65 -9.63 17.77
C TRP A 112 13.43 -8.31 17.77
N TYR A 113 14.59 -8.27 18.42
CA TYR A 113 15.45 -7.09 18.43
C TYR A 113 15.77 -6.61 17.01
N LYS A 114 16.13 -7.52 16.11
CA LYS A 114 16.45 -7.18 14.71
C LYS A 114 15.23 -6.69 13.92
N ILE A 115 14.04 -7.27 14.11
CA ILE A 115 12.78 -6.74 13.53
C ILE A 115 12.49 -5.33 14.06
N LYS A 116 12.68 -5.10 15.37
CA LYS A 116 12.50 -3.76 15.97
C LYS A 116 13.50 -2.76 15.39
N ARG A 117 14.73 -3.18 15.14
CA ARG A 117 15.78 -2.37 14.49
C ARG A 117 15.44 -2.04 13.05
N LEU A 118 14.93 -2.99 12.26
CA LEU A 118 14.42 -2.72 10.90
C LEU A 118 13.30 -1.67 10.93
N ARG A 119 12.34 -1.79 11.86
CA ARG A 119 11.28 -0.78 12.02
C ARG A 119 11.83 0.59 12.43
N ALA A 120 12.81 0.62 13.34
CA ALA A 120 13.48 1.85 13.75
C ALA A 120 14.26 2.49 12.59
N GLY A 121 14.77 1.68 11.65
CA GLY A 121 15.36 2.11 10.39
C GLY A 121 14.35 2.52 9.32
N GLY A 122 13.06 2.66 9.65
CA GLY A 122 12.05 3.19 8.73
C GLY A 122 11.29 2.15 7.90
N PHE A 123 11.60 0.86 8.03
CA PHE A 123 10.84 -0.19 7.35
C PHE A 123 9.45 -0.39 7.98
N ALA A 124 8.44 -0.60 7.15
CA ALA A 124 7.13 -1.05 7.60
C ALA A 124 6.74 -2.36 6.91
N PHE A 125 6.18 -3.28 7.67
CA PHE A 125 5.76 -4.60 7.21
C PHE A 125 4.23 -4.70 7.12
N GLY A 126 3.76 -5.54 6.20
CA GLY A 126 2.36 -5.93 6.06
C GLY A 126 2.26 -7.41 5.71
N ALA A 127 1.09 -8.02 5.89
CA ALA A 127 0.81 -9.30 5.27
C ALA A 127 0.74 -9.15 3.74
N ASP A 128 1.29 -10.12 3.03
CA ASP A 128 1.05 -10.33 1.59
C ASP A 128 -0.28 -11.06 1.45
N VAL A 129 -1.25 -10.40 0.83
CA VAL A 129 -2.64 -10.85 0.75
C VAL A 129 -2.98 -11.15 -0.71
N ASP A 130 -3.48 -12.35 -0.93
CA ASP A 130 -4.13 -12.76 -2.16
C ASP A 130 -5.53 -12.14 -2.24
N HIS A 131 -5.65 -11.06 -3.00
CA HIS A 131 -6.92 -10.35 -3.15
C HIS A 131 -7.91 -11.14 -3.99
N TYR A 132 -7.44 -11.96 -4.94
CA TYR A 132 -8.30 -12.80 -5.77
C TYR A 132 -8.97 -13.89 -4.93
N LYS A 133 -8.25 -14.48 -3.97
CA LYS A 133 -8.82 -15.40 -2.97
C LYS A 133 -9.87 -14.74 -2.07
N LEU A 134 -9.83 -13.43 -1.89
CA LEU A 134 -10.89 -12.67 -1.23
C LEU A 134 -12.09 -12.37 -2.15
N GLY A 135 -12.02 -12.78 -3.41
CA GLY A 135 -13.03 -12.50 -4.43
C GLY A 135 -12.92 -11.10 -5.02
N LEU A 136 -11.73 -10.50 -5.03
CA LEU A 136 -11.47 -9.14 -5.52
C LEU A 136 -10.43 -9.15 -6.65
N VAL A 137 -10.64 -8.35 -7.68
CA VAL A 137 -9.64 -8.02 -8.71
C VAL A 137 -9.28 -6.55 -8.64
N LYS A 138 -8.13 -6.17 -9.20
CA LYS A 138 -7.73 -4.77 -9.28
C LYS A 138 -8.15 -4.18 -10.61
N LEU A 139 -9.00 -3.17 -10.56
CA LEU A 139 -9.34 -2.33 -11.69
C LEU A 139 -8.48 -1.06 -11.62
N LEU A 140 -7.53 -0.92 -12.53
CA LEU A 140 -6.73 0.28 -12.73
C LEU A 140 -7.49 1.17 -13.72
N VAL A 141 -7.81 2.40 -13.33
CA VAL A 141 -8.52 3.36 -14.16
C VAL A 141 -7.65 4.60 -14.31
N PHE A 142 -7.44 5.01 -15.56
CA PHE A 142 -6.70 6.21 -15.91
C PHE A 142 -7.68 7.24 -16.46
N LEU A 143 -7.63 8.43 -15.87
CA LEU A 143 -8.42 9.56 -16.32
C LEU A 143 -7.52 10.61 -16.93
N ASP A 144 -8.02 11.28 -17.95
CA ASP A 144 -7.34 12.34 -18.71
C ASP A 144 -7.06 13.59 -17.86
N ARG A 145 -7.75 13.77 -16.73
CA ARG A 145 -7.58 14.93 -15.83
C ARG A 145 -7.77 14.55 -14.37
N MET A 146 -7.18 15.35 -13.50
CA MET A 146 -7.36 15.22 -12.05
C MET A 146 -8.75 15.71 -11.64
N ILE A 147 -9.48 14.88 -10.90
CA ILE A 147 -10.75 15.22 -10.25
C ILE A 147 -10.65 14.97 -8.74
N SER A 148 -11.47 15.65 -7.94
CA SER A 148 -11.38 15.54 -6.48
C SER A 148 -11.76 14.13 -6.00
N THR A 149 -11.21 13.68 -4.88
CA THR A 149 -11.62 12.42 -4.25
C THR A 149 -13.08 12.38 -3.84
N ASN A 150 -13.73 13.54 -3.71
CA ASN A 150 -15.16 13.65 -3.42
C ASN A 150 -16.04 13.42 -4.65
N ASP A 151 -15.48 13.61 -5.84
CA ASP A 151 -16.19 13.46 -7.13
C ASP A 151 -16.00 12.05 -7.71
N ILE A 152 -15.36 11.17 -6.94
CA ILE A 152 -15.02 9.80 -7.34
C ILE A 152 -15.77 8.83 -6.44
N PRO A 153 -16.28 7.72 -6.99
CA PRO A 153 -16.84 6.64 -6.19
C PRO A 153 -15.85 6.15 -5.12
N SER A 154 -16.17 6.37 -3.85
CA SER A 154 -15.29 5.94 -2.74
C SER A 154 -15.35 4.43 -2.47
N THR A 155 -16.44 3.79 -2.89
CA THR A 155 -16.66 2.35 -2.72
C THR A 155 -15.60 1.58 -3.50
N PHE A 156 -14.92 0.66 -2.82
CA PHE A 156 -13.82 -0.14 -3.37
C PHE A 156 -12.57 0.63 -3.82
N LEU A 157 -12.52 1.96 -3.74
CA LEU A 157 -11.34 2.75 -4.10
C LEU A 157 -10.19 2.50 -3.12
N ARG A 158 -9.05 1.99 -3.59
CA ARG A 158 -7.89 1.66 -2.75
C ARG A 158 -6.64 2.46 -3.04
N TYR A 159 -6.58 3.09 -4.20
CA TYR A 159 -5.47 3.96 -4.55
C TYR A 159 -5.94 5.14 -5.39
N TYR A 160 -5.39 6.31 -5.07
CA TYR A 160 -5.57 7.55 -5.81
C TYR A 160 -4.19 8.18 -5.99
N ALA A 161 -3.78 8.47 -7.22
CA ALA A 161 -2.51 9.12 -7.50
C ALA A 161 -2.61 10.00 -8.77
N PRO A 162 -2.44 11.33 -8.66
CA PRO A 162 -2.36 12.19 -9.84
C PRO A 162 -1.21 11.77 -10.76
N ILE A 163 -1.44 11.84 -12.08
CA ILE A 163 -0.43 11.59 -13.10
C ILE A 163 0.23 12.91 -13.49
N VAL A 164 1.53 12.90 -13.71
CA VAL A 164 2.34 14.06 -14.11
C VAL A 164 2.64 13.97 -15.62
N PRO A 165 2.40 15.04 -16.40
CA PRO A 165 1.91 16.37 -15.97
C PRO A 165 0.39 16.44 -15.79
N ARG A 166 -0.37 15.52 -16.40
CA ARG A 166 -1.82 15.56 -16.44
C ARG A 166 -2.39 14.15 -16.29
N GLY A 167 -3.53 14.05 -15.61
CA GLY A 167 -4.32 12.83 -15.47
C GLY A 167 -4.43 12.34 -14.03
N LEU A 168 -5.08 11.18 -13.86
CA LEU A 168 -5.30 10.57 -12.56
C LEU A 168 -5.37 9.05 -12.67
N LEU A 169 -4.58 8.37 -11.84
CA LEU A 169 -4.68 6.93 -11.63
C LEU A 169 -5.57 6.64 -10.42
N LEU A 170 -6.56 5.78 -10.64
CA LEU A 170 -7.37 5.17 -9.60
C LEU A 170 -7.15 3.66 -9.61
N THR A 171 -7.15 3.05 -8.43
CA THR A 171 -7.20 1.59 -8.33
C THR A 171 -8.35 1.19 -7.43
N TYR A 172 -9.28 0.42 -7.99
CA TYR A 172 -10.40 -0.18 -7.27
C TYR A 172 -10.14 -1.65 -7.03
N TYR A 173 -10.58 -2.15 -5.86
CA TYR A 173 -10.63 -3.58 -5.59
C TYR A 173 -12.04 -4.06 -5.87
N LEU A 174 -12.31 -4.36 -7.14
CA LEU A 174 -13.62 -4.72 -7.65
C LEU A 174 -13.95 -6.16 -7.28
N PRO A 175 -15.09 -6.45 -6.63
CA PRO A 175 -15.48 -7.83 -6.40
C PRO A 175 -15.81 -8.56 -7.70
N LEU A 176 -15.45 -9.84 -7.77
CA LEU A 176 -15.69 -10.71 -8.93
C LEU A 176 -17.17 -10.90 -9.29
N THR A 177 -18.08 -10.52 -8.40
CA THR A 177 -19.54 -10.58 -8.61
C THR A 177 -20.11 -9.32 -9.24
N TYR A 178 -19.30 -8.29 -9.48
CA TYR A 178 -19.70 -7.03 -10.11
C TYR A 178 -18.99 -6.87 -11.44
N GLU A 179 -19.67 -6.19 -12.36
CA GLU A 179 -19.11 -5.85 -13.65
C GLU A 179 -18.30 -4.56 -13.56
N ILE A 180 -17.42 -4.31 -14.53
CA ILE A 180 -16.55 -3.14 -14.54
C ILE A 180 -17.39 -1.86 -14.67
N GLU A 181 -18.44 -1.95 -15.47
CA GLU A 181 -19.43 -0.91 -15.78
C GLU A 181 -20.13 -0.41 -14.50
N ASP A 182 -20.21 -1.24 -13.46
CA ASP A 182 -20.77 -0.83 -12.17
C ASP A 182 -19.97 0.26 -11.47
N ILE A 183 -18.67 0.38 -11.74
CA ILE A 183 -17.84 1.48 -11.27
C ILE A 183 -17.76 2.58 -12.33
N LEU A 184 -17.53 2.22 -13.59
CA LEU A 184 -17.27 3.19 -14.66
C LEU A 184 -18.44 4.13 -14.92
N LYS A 185 -19.70 3.69 -14.77
CA LYS A 185 -20.89 4.53 -14.96
C LYS A 185 -20.99 5.74 -14.02
N TYR A 186 -20.23 5.74 -12.92
CA TYR A 186 -20.16 6.86 -11.98
C TYR A 186 -18.94 7.76 -12.20
N LEU A 187 -18.05 7.37 -13.11
CA LEU A 187 -16.97 8.23 -13.56
C LEU A 187 -17.44 9.02 -14.78
N PRO A 188 -17.05 10.29 -14.95
CA PRO A 188 -17.42 11.03 -16.14
C PRO A 188 -16.80 10.38 -17.37
N GLU A 189 -17.63 9.85 -18.28
CA GLU A 189 -17.18 9.10 -19.48
C GLU A 189 -16.19 9.89 -20.33
N THR A 190 -16.40 11.21 -20.43
CA THR A 190 -15.51 12.13 -21.17
C THR A 190 -14.09 12.19 -20.65
N LEU A 191 -13.82 11.66 -19.45
CA LEU A 191 -12.51 11.68 -18.81
C LEU A 191 -11.83 10.32 -18.78
N LEU A 192 -12.53 9.25 -19.10
CA LEU A 192 -11.97 7.91 -19.08
C LEU A 192 -11.01 7.76 -20.27
N GLU A 193 -9.72 7.66 -19.98
CA GLU A 193 -8.69 7.43 -21.00
C GLU A 193 -8.55 5.93 -21.28
N GLU A 194 -8.33 5.16 -20.23
CA GLU A 194 -8.12 3.71 -20.32
C GLU A 194 -8.40 3.03 -18.97
N TYR A 195 -8.70 1.73 -19.02
CA TYR A 195 -8.81 0.91 -17.83
C TYR A 195 -8.28 -0.50 -18.06
N TRP A 196 -7.80 -1.11 -16.98
CA TRP A 196 -7.16 -2.42 -17.02
C TRP A 196 -7.53 -3.25 -15.79
N ILE A 197 -7.71 -4.56 -15.98
CA ILE A 197 -7.87 -5.51 -14.89
C ILE A 197 -6.55 -6.24 -14.67
N ALA A 198 -6.11 -6.26 -13.42
CA ALA A 198 -5.09 -7.19 -12.95
C ALA A 198 -5.72 -8.18 -11.98
N GLU A 199 -5.59 -9.46 -12.30
CA GLU A 199 -6.12 -10.53 -11.44
C GLU A 199 -5.18 -10.85 -10.28
N GLU A 200 -3.88 -10.56 -10.42
CA GLU A 200 -2.88 -10.85 -9.39
C GLU A 200 -1.99 -9.69 -9.02
N THR A 201 -1.38 -9.80 -7.84
CA THR A 201 -0.39 -8.84 -7.34
C THR A 201 0.77 -9.55 -6.68
N TYR A 202 1.98 -9.14 -7.07
CA TYR A 202 3.22 -9.56 -6.47
C TYR A 202 3.91 -8.35 -5.85
N TYR A 203 4.35 -8.49 -4.60
CA TYR A 203 5.04 -7.44 -3.85
C TYR A 203 6.55 -7.63 -3.88
N SER A 204 7.29 -6.55 -3.69
CA SER A 204 8.73 -6.59 -3.71
C SER A 204 9.33 -7.47 -2.60
N LYS A 205 10.38 -8.19 -2.98
CA LYS A 205 11.24 -9.00 -2.11
C LYS A 205 12.69 -8.55 -2.34
N PRO A 206 13.01 -7.30 -1.97
CA PRO A 206 14.29 -6.67 -2.27
C PRO A 206 15.48 -7.47 -1.73
N LYS A 207 16.46 -7.70 -2.61
CA LYS A 207 17.76 -8.27 -2.30
C LYS A 207 18.75 -7.14 -2.03
N TYR A 208 18.73 -6.62 -0.81
CA TYR A 208 19.68 -5.59 -0.37
C TYR A 208 21.12 -6.10 -0.37
N THR A 209 21.33 -7.40 -0.17
CA THR A 209 22.65 -8.01 -0.32
C THR A 209 23.22 -7.90 -1.74
N LEU A 210 22.37 -7.64 -2.74
CA LEU A 210 22.75 -7.48 -4.14
C LEU A 210 22.73 -6.02 -4.60
N TYR A 211 21.73 -5.25 -4.16
CA TYR A 211 21.45 -3.90 -4.67
C TYR A 211 21.69 -2.77 -3.65
N TYR A 212 22.44 -3.03 -2.58
CA TYR A 212 22.79 -2.00 -1.62
C TYR A 212 24.27 -2.07 -1.24
N ASP A 213 24.95 -0.95 -1.43
CA ASP A 213 26.29 -0.74 -0.94
C ASP A 213 26.21 -0.34 0.54
N PHE A 214 26.75 -1.19 1.43
CA PHE A 214 26.75 -0.92 2.87
C PHE A 214 27.83 0.05 3.33
N VAL A 215 28.87 0.26 2.51
CA VAL A 215 29.96 1.20 2.77
C VAL A 215 29.49 2.61 2.38
N GLU A 216 29.09 2.77 1.13
CA GLU A 216 28.62 4.05 0.58
C GLU A 216 27.18 4.38 0.99
N LYS A 217 26.44 3.39 1.49
CA LYS A 217 25.05 3.50 1.97
C LYS A 217 24.08 3.95 0.88
N GLN A 218 24.26 3.38 -0.31
CA GLN A 218 23.48 3.71 -1.50
C GLN A 218 22.85 2.47 -2.11
N ILE A 219 21.67 2.65 -2.71
CA ILE A 219 21.02 1.61 -3.51
C ILE A 219 21.62 1.69 -4.93
N LEU A 220 22.02 0.54 -5.47
CA LEU A 220 22.76 0.43 -6.72
C LEU A 220 21.84 0.08 -7.89
N PHE A 221 21.77 0.96 -8.90
CA PHE A 221 21.16 0.65 -10.19
C PHE A 221 22.18 0.03 -11.14
N ASN A 222 22.33 -1.29 -11.06
CA ASN A 222 23.14 -2.05 -12.01
C ASN A 222 22.23 -2.67 -13.09
N TRP A 223 22.03 -1.94 -14.19
CA TRP A 223 21.17 -2.35 -15.30
C TRP A 223 21.67 -3.61 -16.02
N SER A 224 23.00 -3.71 -16.23
CA SER A 224 23.63 -4.91 -16.82
C SER A 224 23.36 -6.16 -15.97
N LEU A 225 23.52 -6.06 -14.65
CA LEU A 225 23.20 -7.16 -13.75
C LEU A 225 21.70 -7.55 -13.81
N MET A 226 20.80 -6.57 -13.90
CA MET A 226 19.37 -6.86 -14.05
C MET A 226 19.07 -7.54 -15.39
N GLU A 227 19.77 -7.16 -16.47
CA GLU A 227 19.67 -7.80 -17.78
C GLU A 227 20.16 -9.26 -17.74
N ASP A 228 21.34 -9.50 -17.17
CA ASP A 228 21.89 -10.86 -17.03
C ASP A 228 20.93 -11.76 -16.25
N ARG A 229 20.40 -11.26 -15.13
CA ARG A 229 19.42 -11.98 -14.31
C ARG A 229 18.09 -12.19 -15.02
N TYR A 230 17.71 -11.28 -15.90
CA TYR A 230 16.52 -11.45 -16.73
C TYR A 230 16.67 -12.66 -17.64
N TYR A 231 17.80 -12.74 -18.38
CA TYR A 231 18.07 -13.88 -19.26
C TYR A 231 18.31 -15.17 -18.48
N GLU A 232 18.94 -15.11 -17.30
CA GLU A 232 19.08 -16.26 -16.40
C GLU A 232 17.72 -16.86 -16.03
N LYS A 233 16.72 -16.00 -15.79
CA LYS A 233 15.37 -16.37 -15.35
C LYS A 233 14.39 -16.61 -16.50
N LEU A 234 14.77 -16.32 -17.74
CA LEU A 234 13.88 -16.41 -18.89
C LEU A 234 13.36 -17.85 -19.05
N GLY A 235 12.04 -18.01 -19.01
CA GLY A 235 11.39 -19.32 -19.08
C GLY A 235 11.55 -20.22 -17.84
N LYS A 236 12.20 -19.74 -16.76
CA LYS A 236 12.38 -20.48 -15.50
C LYS A 236 11.48 -19.98 -14.37
N VAL A 237 10.91 -18.80 -14.51
CA VAL A 237 10.00 -18.20 -13.52
C VAL A 237 8.58 -18.29 -14.01
N PHE A 238 7.69 -18.74 -13.12
CA PHE A 238 6.27 -18.88 -13.40
C PHE A 238 5.46 -18.23 -12.29
N PHE A 239 4.51 -17.40 -12.69
CA PHE A 239 3.46 -16.92 -11.81
C PHE A 239 2.20 -17.74 -12.01
N THR A 240 1.63 -18.18 -10.90
CA THR A 240 0.44 -19.01 -10.91
C THR A 240 -0.76 -18.16 -11.27
N LYS A 241 -1.56 -18.64 -12.23
CA LYS A 241 -2.88 -18.03 -12.49
C LYS A 241 -3.73 -18.10 -11.22
N PRO A 242 -4.55 -17.08 -10.96
CA PRO A 242 -5.38 -17.07 -9.77
C PRO A 242 -6.30 -18.29 -9.71
N GLU A 243 -6.28 -18.96 -8.56
CA GLU A 243 -7.18 -20.06 -8.25
C GLU A 243 -8.58 -19.55 -7.86
N ALA A 244 -9.56 -20.46 -7.78
CA ALA A 244 -10.90 -20.10 -7.36
C ALA A 244 -10.93 -19.33 -6.01
N PRO A 245 -11.78 -18.30 -5.89
CA PRO A 245 -11.92 -17.52 -4.67
C PRO A 245 -12.26 -18.39 -3.46
N SER A 246 -11.72 -18.00 -2.30
CA SER A 246 -12.07 -18.64 -1.05
C SER A 246 -13.42 -18.12 -0.52
N ARG A 247 -14.17 -18.99 0.14
CA ARG A 247 -15.28 -18.54 0.99
C ARG A 247 -14.70 -17.84 2.23
N ILE A 248 -14.97 -16.54 2.34
CA ILE A 248 -14.47 -15.63 3.36
C ILE A 248 -15.66 -15.02 4.11
N ASP A 249 -15.48 -14.73 5.41
CA ASP A 249 -16.45 -13.97 6.20
C ASP A 249 -15.89 -12.66 6.76
N LEU A 250 -16.71 -11.92 7.51
CA LEU A 250 -16.32 -10.62 8.07
C LEU A 250 -15.16 -10.76 9.07
N ILE A 251 -15.06 -11.87 9.80
CA ILE A 251 -14.00 -12.10 10.79
C ILE A 251 -12.68 -12.30 10.07
N ASP A 252 -12.68 -13.09 9.01
CA ASP A 252 -11.54 -13.30 8.13
C ASP A 252 -11.02 -11.94 7.62
N LEU A 253 -11.89 -11.06 7.11
CA LEU A 253 -11.51 -9.71 6.64
C LEU A 253 -10.96 -8.81 7.75
N LEU A 254 -11.55 -8.85 8.95
CA LEU A 254 -11.07 -8.06 10.09
C LEU A 254 -9.68 -8.52 10.56
N ILE A 255 -9.40 -9.82 10.50
CA ILE A 255 -8.05 -10.36 10.75
C ILE A 255 -7.08 -9.85 9.68
N VAL A 256 -7.42 -10.02 8.40
CA VAL A 256 -6.57 -9.58 7.27
C VAL A 256 -6.24 -8.08 7.36
N LYS A 257 -7.25 -7.23 7.62
CA LYS A 257 -7.07 -5.78 7.78
C LYS A 257 -6.04 -5.39 8.85
N GLU A 258 -5.98 -6.13 9.96
CA GLU A 258 -5.00 -5.84 11.01
C GLU A 258 -3.62 -6.41 10.66
N LEU A 259 -3.54 -7.55 9.98
CA LEU A 259 -2.29 -8.14 9.49
C LEU A 259 -1.66 -7.33 8.35
N GLU A 260 -2.45 -6.70 7.48
CA GLU A 260 -1.96 -5.74 6.47
C GLU A 260 -1.21 -4.55 7.11
N LYS A 261 -1.61 -4.16 8.33
CA LYS A 261 -0.97 -3.05 9.06
C LYS A 261 0.29 -3.50 9.80
N ASN A 262 0.23 -4.68 10.42
CA ASN A 262 1.32 -5.27 11.18
C ASN A 262 1.19 -6.80 11.16
N PRO A 263 2.04 -7.51 10.39
CA PRO A 263 1.98 -8.96 10.29
C PRO A 263 2.46 -9.68 11.56
N PHE A 264 3.10 -8.96 12.49
CA PHE A 264 3.65 -9.52 13.74
C PHE A 264 2.76 -9.26 14.96
N ILE A 265 1.53 -8.78 14.76
CA ILE A 265 0.55 -8.61 15.84
C ILE A 265 0.10 -9.97 16.38
N SER A 266 -0.14 -10.07 17.69
CA SER A 266 -0.65 -11.32 18.27
C SER A 266 -2.13 -11.53 17.91
N LEU A 267 -2.55 -12.79 17.76
CA LEU A 267 -3.96 -13.13 17.54
C LEU A 267 -4.86 -12.69 18.71
N ARG A 268 -4.29 -12.58 19.93
CA ARG A 268 -5.01 -12.03 21.10
C ARG A 268 -5.30 -10.54 20.93
N ASP A 269 -4.35 -9.77 20.43
CA ASP A 269 -4.58 -8.34 20.16
C ASP A 269 -5.55 -8.13 19.01
N ILE A 270 -5.50 -8.98 17.97
CA ILE A 270 -6.50 -8.98 16.90
C ILE A 270 -7.89 -9.26 17.48
N GLN A 271 -8.04 -10.25 18.37
CA GLN A 271 -9.31 -10.52 19.04
C GLN A 271 -9.84 -9.30 19.80
N LEU A 272 -8.98 -8.58 20.53
CA LEU A 272 -9.36 -7.35 21.24
C LEU A 272 -9.82 -6.25 20.26
N LYS A 273 -9.12 -6.09 19.14
CA LYS A 273 -9.52 -5.13 18.09
C LYS A 273 -10.85 -5.49 17.43
N ILE A 274 -11.12 -6.77 17.21
CA ILE A 274 -12.41 -7.25 16.68
C ILE A 274 -13.54 -6.96 17.67
N ARG A 275 -13.31 -7.12 18.99
CA ARG A 275 -14.29 -6.77 20.03
C ARG A 275 -14.73 -5.32 19.98
N MET A 276 -13.84 -4.40 19.59
CA MET A 276 -14.19 -2.97 19.43
C MET A 276 -15.23 -2.74 18.32
N HIS A 277 -15.39 -3.68 17.39
CA HIS A 277 -16.45 -3.66 16.38
C HIS A 277 -17.78 -4.24 16.89
N GLY A 278 -17.93 -4.47 18.19
CA GLY A 278 -19.13 -5.07 18.80
C GLY A 278 -19.20 -6.60 18.65
N ILE A 279 -18.13 -7.24 18.19
CA ILE A 279 -18.10 -8.68 17.89
C ILE A 279 -17.29 -9.42 18.96
N ASN A 280 -17.96 -10.16 19.85
CA ASN A 280 -17.28 -10.93 20.89
C ASN A 280 -17.06 -12.39 20.47
N LEU A 281 -15.81 -12.77 20.21
CA LEU A 281 -15.42 -14.13 19.82
C LEU A 281 -14.45 -14.74 20.82
N ARG A 282 -14.50 -16.06 20.98
CA ARG A 282 -13.49 -16.85 21.71
C ARG A 282 -12.18 -16.90 20.92
N TYR A 283 -11.04 -16.99 21.61
CA TYR A 283 -9.72 -17.07 20.98
C TYR A 283 -9.59 -18.26 20.01
N SER A 284 -10.14 -19.42 20.40
CA SER A 284 -10.14 -20.63 19.54
C SER A 284 -10.81 -20.40 18.20
N ARG A 285 -11.85 -19.55 18.15
CA ARG A 285 -12.53 -19.20 16.90
C ARG A 285 -11.62 -18.32 16.03
N ILE A 286 -10.98 -17.29 16.60
CA ILE A 286 -10.01 -16.46 15.88
C ILE A 286 -8.87 -17.31 15.30
N LEU A 287 -8.32 -18.21 16.11
CA LEU A 287 -7.27 -19.14 15.70
C LEU A 287 -7.72 -20.03 14.53
N ARG A 288 -8.96 -20.54 14.58
CA ARG A 288 -9.53 -21.36 13.51
C ARG A 288 -9.67 -20.59 12.20
N HIS A 289 -10.20 -19.37 12.25
CA HIS A 289 -10.30 -18.49 11.07
C HIS A 289 -8.92 -18.21 10.47
N PHE A 290 -7.96 -17.79 11.31
CA PHE A 290 -6.60 -17.52 10.88
C PHE A 290 -5.93 -18.74 10.22
N LYS A 291 -5.96 -19.92 10.85
CA LYS A 291 -5.31 -21.12 10.30
C LYS A 291 -6.03 -21.68 9.08
N HIS A 292 -7.33 -21.98 9.21
CA HIS A 292 -8.04 -22.75 8.19
C HIS A 292 -8.56 -21.91 7.04
N HIS A 293 -8.92 -20.65 7.28
CA HIS A 293 -9.52 -19.81 6.23
C HIS A 293 -8.49 -18.90 5.57
N LEU A 294 -7.47 -18.45 6.31
CA LEU A 294 -6.49 -17.50 5.78
C LEU A 294 -5.18 -18.17 5.36
N LEU A 295 -4.54 -18.94 6.24
CA LEU A 295 -3.26 -19.59 5.91
C LEU A 295 -3.44 -20.79 4.99
N ASN A 296 -4.23 -21.79 5.38
CA ASN A 296 -4.36 -23.05 4.63
C ASN A 296 -4.97 -22.86 3.23
N LYS A 297 -5.74 -21.79 3.01
CA LYS A 297 -6.33 -21.47 1.69
C LYS A 297 -5.45 -20.54 0.84
N GLY A 298 -4.27 -20.16 1.33
CA GLY A 298 -3.34 -19.29 0.62
C GLY A 298 -3.77 -17.81 0.54
N VAL A 299 -4.73 -17.36 1.35
CA VAL A 299 -5.15 -15.95 1.38
C VAL A 299 -4.01 -15.06 1.88
N ILE A 300 -3.22 -15.55 2.84
CA ILE A 300 -2.01 -14.87 3.31
C ILE A 300 -0.80 -15.65 2.79
N ARG A 301 -0.04 -15.03 1.88
CA ARG A 301 1.08 -15.65 1.17
C ARG A 301 2.41 -15.47 1.89
N GLY A 302 2.53 -14.46 2.74
CA GLY A 302 3.83 -14.01 3.21
C GLY A 302 3.81 -12.71 4.00
N ILE A 303 5.01 -12.18 4.20
CA ILE A 303 5.25 -10.83 4.70
C ILE A 303 5.78 -9.97 3.56
N ARG A 304 5.16 -8.81 3.34
CA ARG A 304 5.59 -7.79 2.38
C ARG A 304 6.11 -6.54 3.09
N LEU A 305 6.86 -5.74 2.34
CA LEU A 305 7.19 -4.37 2.75
C LEU A 305 6.09 -3.41 2.33
N ARG A 306 5.54 -2.70 3.32
CA ARG A 306 4.58 -1.61 3.13
C ARG A 306 5.28 -0.26 2.94
N LEU A 307 6.46 -0.11 3.54
CA LEU A 307 7.30 1.07 3.38
C LEU A 307 8.76 0.64 3.31
N ILE A 308 9.44 1.12 2.27
CA ILE A 308 10.88 1.05 2.11
C ILE A 308 11.43 2.47 2.36
N PRO A 309 12.40 2.64 3.26
CA PRO A 309 13.04 3.94 3.51
C PRO A 309 14.02 4.29 2.38
N LEU A 310 13.46 4.67 1.23
CA LEU A 310 14.26 5.09 0.09
C LEU A 310 14.86 6.49 0.32
N PRO A 311 16.12 6.72 -0.10
CA PRO A 311 16.75 8.04 -0.04
C PRO A 311 15.96 9.16 -0.73
N SER A 312 16.31 10.42 -0.44
CA SER A 312 15.58 11.60 -0.93
C SER A 312 15.58 11.74 -2.45
N GLU A 313 16.66 11.30 -3.09
CA GLU A 313 16.85 11.27 -4.54
C GLU A 313 15.86 10.32 -5.23
N TYR A 314 15.32 9.33 -4.53
CA TYR A 314 14.24 8.46 -5.00
C TYR A 314 12.92 9.19 -4.81
N ASN A 315 12.63 10.16 -5.67
CA ASN A 315 11.47 11.04 -5.56
C ASN A 315 10.39 10.79 -6.62
N THR A 316 10.71 10.04 -7.67
CA THR A 316 9.83 9.83 -8.83
C THR A 316 9.06 8.52 -8.66
N LEU A 317 7.80 8.64 -8.24
CA LEU A 317 6.87 7.51 -8.22
C LEU A 317 6.38 7.28 -9.65
N PHE A 318 6.36 6.02 -10.08
CA PHE A 318 5.90 5.67 -11.43
C PHE A 318 5.04 4.41 -11.40
N ILE A 319 4.30 4.23 -12.49
CA ILE A 319 3.70 2.97 -12.88
C ILE A 319 4.02 2.73 -14.35
N THR A 320 4.50 1.53 -14.67
CA THR A 320 4.84 1.12 -16.02
C THR A 320 3.91 -0.01 -16.44
N ARG A 321 3.18 0.19 -17.55
CA ARG A 321 2.49 -0.88 -18.26
C ARG A 321 3.48 -1.54 -19.21
N VAL A 322 3.57 -2.85 -19.15
CA VAL A 322 4.42 -3.65 -20.05
C VAL A 322 3.59 -4.77 -20.67
N SER A 323 3.64 -4.90 -21.99
CA SER A 323 3.03 -6.00 -22.74
C SER A 323 4.09 -6.84 -23.45
N GLY A 324 3.82 -8.13 -23.62
CA GLY A 324 4.79 -9.04 -24.21
C GLY A 324 4.45 -10.52 -24.02
N GLU A 325 5.45 -11.37 -24.21
CA GLU A 325 5.37 -12.80 -23.93
C GLU A 325 5.33 -13.04 -22.41
N LEU A 326 4.42 -13.92 -21.94
CA LEU A 326 4.25 -14.15 -20.49
C LEU A 326 5.54 -14.56 -19.79
N THR A 327 6.35 -15.42 -20.42
CA THR A 327 7.64 -15.86 -19.88
C THR A 327 8.59 -14.67 -19.67
N SER A 328 8.70 -13.79 -20.66
CA SER A 328 9.46 -12.53 -20.57
C SER A 328 8.92 -11.62 -19.47
N LEU A 329 7.61 -11.41 -19.41
CA LEU A 329 6.99 -10.56 -18.38
C LEU A 329 7.24 -11.10 -16.96
N PHE A 330 7.18 -12.43 -16.76
CA PHE A 330 7.42 -13.04 -15.45
C PHE A 330 8.88 -12.91 -15.03
N SER A 331 9.83 -13.10 -15.95
CA SER A 331 11.25 -12.90 -15.70
C SER A 331 11.55 -11.43 -15.37
N LEU A 332 10.98 -10.49 -16.14
CA LEU A 332 11.09 -9.05 -15.88
C LEU A 332 10.59 -8.68 -14.47
N VAL A 333 9.35 -9.06 -14.15
CA VAL A 333 8.77 -8.79 -12.83
C VAL A 333 9.60 -9.42 -11.71
N SER A 334 10.09 -10.66 -11.89
CA SER A 334 10.91 -11.36 -10.90
C SER A 334 12.25 -10.67 -10.65
N VAL A 335 12.86 -10.06 -11.68
CA VAL A 335 14.10 -9.29 -11.52
C VAL A 335 13.80 -7.95 -10.85
N LEU A 336 12.84 -7.18 -11.37
CA LEU A 336 12.59 -5.84 -10.87
C LEU A 336 12.13 -5.86 -9.41
N LEU A 337 11.28 -6.80 -9.00
CA LEU A 337 10.83 -6.92 -7.60
C LEU A 337 11.93 -7.37 -6.62
N GLU A 338 13.10 -7.81 -7.10
CA GLU A 338 14.30 -8.01 -6.27
C GLU A 338 15.06 -6.71 -6.03
N HIS A 339 14.81 -5.65 -6.81
CA HIS A 339 15.47 -4.37 -6.63
C HIS A 339 14.67 -3.44 -5.69
N PRO A 340 15.29 -2.79 -4.68
CA PRO A 340 14.60 -1.97 -3.66
C PRO A 340 13.70 -0.84 -4.18
N ALA A 341 13.98 -0.33 -5.38
CA ALA A 341 13.22 0.74 -6.00
C ALA A 341 11.82 0.31 -6.51
N PHE A 342 11.62 -0.98 -6.79
CA PHE A 342 10.35 -1.50 -7.28
C PHE A 342 9.57 -2.10 -6.13
N THR A 343 8.25 -1.85 -6.10
CA THR A 343 7.43 -2.13 -4.91
C THR A 343 6.35 -3.15 -5.17
N THR A 344 5.77 -3.13 -6.38
CA THR A 344 4.62 -3.99 -6.72
C THR A 344 4.57 -4.23 -8.21
N ALA A 345 4.11 -5.42 -8.60
CA ALA A 345 3.66 -5.73 -9.94
C ALA A 345 2.23 -6.27 -9.88
N ASN A 346 1.33 -5.71 -10.70
CA ASN A 346 0.01 -6.27 -10.91
C ASN A 346 -0.01 -7.00 -12.25
N VAL A 347 -0.52 -8.21 -12.30
CA VAL A 347 -0.46 -9.08 -13.49
C VAL A 347 -1.85 -9.26 -14.06
N SER A 348 -1.97 -8.99 -15.37
CA SER A 348 -3.14 -9.29 -16.18
C SER A 348 -2.86 -10.54 -17.02
N PHE A 349 -3.30 -11.71 -16.55
CA PHE A 349 -3.07 -12.97 -17.26
C PHE A 349 -3.89 -13.07 -18.55
N LYS A 350 -5.08 -12.47 -18.58
CA LYS A 350 -5.96 -12.50 -19.75
C LYS A 350 -5.42 -11.65 -20.91
N ARG A 351 -4.70 -10.57 -20.59
CA ARG A 351 -4.18 -9.60 -21.57
C ARG A 351 -2.69 -9.74 -21.83
N ASN A 352 -1.99 -10.64 -21.13
CA ASN A 352 -0.52 -10.76 -21.15
C ASN A 352 0.16 -9.40 -20.91
N GLN A 353 -0.20 -8.78 -19.80
CA GLN A 353 0.32 -7.47 -19.42
C GLN A 353 0.64 -7.42 -17.93
N VAL A 354 1.60 -6.58 -17.58
CA VAL A 354 1.97 -6.31 -16.20
C VAL A 354 2.06 -4.81 -15.94
N PHE A 355 1.69 -4.41 -14.73
CA PHE A 355 1.79 -3.05 -14.24
C PHE A 355 2.78 -3.00 -13.09
N ILE A 356 3.98 -2.50 -13.34
CA ILE A 356 5.07 -2.46 -12.37
C ILE A 356 5.16 -1.05 -11.80
N ALA A 357 5.15 -0.92 -10.48
CA ALA A 357 5.23 0.37 -9.80
C ALA A 357 6.39 0.40 -8.82
N GLY A 358 7.03 1.56 -8.75
CA GLY A 358 8.20 1.79 -7.93
C GLY A 358 8.45 3.27 -7.70
N VAL A 359 9.52 3.56 -6.99
CA VAL A 359 10.04 4.91 -6.82
C VAL A 359 11.51 4.87 -7.22
N ILE A 360 11.88 5.66 -8.22
CA ILE A 360 13.24 5.74 -8.76
C ILE A 360 13.72 7.20 -8.75
N PRO A 361 15.03 7.46 -8.91
CA PRO A 361 15.51 8.79 -9.28
C PRO A 361 14.97 9.19 -10.66
N LEU A 362 14.72 10.49 -10.87
CA LEU A 362 14.24 10.99 -12.16
C LEU A 362 15.22 10.67 -13.31
N SER A 363 16.52 10.68 -13.02
CA SER A 363 17.59 10.32 -13.96
C SER A 363 17.48 8.89 -14.50
N GLU A 364 16.83 7.98 -13.75
CA GLU A 364 16.71 6.58 -14.12
C GLU A 364 15.47 6.26 -14.97
N VAL A 365 14.55 7.23 -15.19
CA VAL A 365 13.28 6.97 -15.89
C VAL A 365 13.52 6.56 -17.33
N VAL A 366 14.41 7.27 -18.04
CA VAL A 366 14.73 6.97 -19.44
C VAL A 366 15.46 5.63 -19.52
N THR A 367 16.46 5.42 -18.66
CA THR A 367 17.23 4.17 -18.61
C THR A 367 16.34 2.96 -18.32
N LEU A 368 15.38 3.09 -17.40
CA LEU A 368 14.40 2.04 -17.11
C LEU A 368 13.58 1.68 -18.36
N THR A 369 13.14 2.69 -19.11
CA THR A 369 12.30 2.49 -20.31
C THR A 369 13.11 1.78 -21.38
N SER A 370 14.30 2.31 -21.70
CA SER A 370 15.20 1.72 -22.69
C SER A 370 15.64 0.31 -22.29
N PHE A 371 15.89 0.07 -21.01
CA PHE A 371 16.17 -1.26 -20.48
C PHE A 371 15.01 -2.22 -20.74
N MET A 372 13.76 -1.85 -20.43
CA MET A 372 12.63 -2.76 -20.67
C MET A 372 12.39 -3.02 -22.16
N GLU A 373 12.54 -1.99 -23.00
CA GLU A 373 12.36 -2.09 -24.45
C GLU A 373 13.43 -2.94 -25.14
N SER A 374 14.65 -3.01 -24.59
CA SER A 374 15.73 -3.82 -25.16
C SER A 374 15.59 -5.32 -24.88
N LEU A 375 14.74 -5.72 -23.93
CA LEU A 375 14.61 -7.12 -23.52
C LEU A 375 13.80 -7.94 -24.53
N LYS A 376 14.34 -9.09 -24.92
CA LYS A 376 13.67 -10.05 -25.80
C LYS A 376 12.28 -10.45 -25.27
N GLY A 377 11.25 -10.29 -26.10
CA GLY A 377 9.87 -10.71 -25.80
C GLY A 377 9.04 -9.64 -25.09
N ILE A 378 9.61 -8.47 -24.79
CA ILE A 378 8.87 -7.25 -24.46
C ILE A 378 8.44 -6.57 -25.76
N ARG A 379 7.20 -6.06 -25.82
CA ARG A 379 6.60 -5.47 -27.03
C ARG A 379 6.29 -3.99 -26.86
N GLU A 380 5.61 -3.64 -25.78
CA GLU A 380 5.27 -2.26 -25.47
C GLU A 380 5.62 -1.97 -24.03
N VAL A 381 6.14 -0.75 -23.81
CA VAL A 381 6.44 -0.19 -22.51
C VAL A 381 5.82 1.20 -22.46
N GLU A 382 5.00 1.46 -21.46
CA GLU A 382 4.41 2.77 -21.23
C GLU A 382 4.63 3.16 -19.77
N VAL A 383 5.35 4.25 -19.54
CA VAL A 383 5.66 4.76 -18.20
C VAL A 383 4.81 5.99 -17.92
N LYS A 384 4.01 5.95 -16.85
CA LYS A 384 3.33 7.13 -16.31
C LYS A 384 3.95 7.54 -14.97
N LEU A 385 4.32 8.81 -14.85
CA LEU A 385 4.84 9.38 -13.61
C LEU A 385 3.69 9.82 -12.70
N LEU A 386 3.82 9.59 -11.41
CA LEU A 386 2.78 9.84 -10.42
C LEU A 386 3.24 10.85 -9.37
N ASP A 387 2.31 11.70 -8.91
CA ASP A 387 2.59 12.61 -7.80
C ASP A 387 2.68 11.83 -6.48
N ARG A 388 3.91 11.62 -6.03
CA ARG A 388 4.21 10.93 -4.77
C ARG A 388 3.60 11.65 -3.56
N LYS A 389 3.50 12.97 -3.53
CA LYS A 389 3.02 13.73 -2.35
C LYS A 389 1.49 13.72 -2.22
N ARG A 390 0.78 13.74 -3.35
CA ARG A 390 -0.70 13.82 -3.38
C ARG A 390 -1.39 12.46 -3.44
N ARG A 391 -0.64 11.34 -3.42
CA ARG A 391 -1.21 9.99 -3.40
C ARG A 391 -1.96 9.65 -2.10
N ILE A 392 -2.98 8.82 -2.21
CA ILE A 392 -3.75 8.28 -1.09
C ILE A 392 -3.89 6.77 -1.28
N ALA A 393 -3.70 6.02 -0.20
CA ALA A 393 -3.85 4.56 -0.18
C ALA A 393 -4.75 4.14 0.99
N PHE A 394 -5.59 3.13 0.76
CA PHE A 394 -6.53 2.58 1.74
C PHE A 394 -6.28 1.07 1.93
N THR A 395 -6.71 0.52 3.08
CA THR A 395 -6.69 -0.94 3.34
C THR A 395 -7.83 -1.65 2.61
N ILE A 396 -7.85 -2.99 2.60
CA ILE A 396 -8.95 -3.77 2.01
C ILE A 396 -10.36 -3.32 2.45
N PRO A 397 -11.41 -3.49 1.62
CA PRO A 397 -12.80 -3.25 2.01
C PRO A 397 -13.23 -4.19 3.13
N TYR A 398 -14.09 -3.70 4.03
CA TYR A 398 -14.57 -4.53 5.15
C TYR A 398 -15.95 -4.09 5.66
N ALA A 399 -16.08 -2.93 6.30
CA ALA A 399 -17.25 -2.65 7.15
C ALA A 399 -18.49 -2.16 6.40
N ARG A 400 -18.33 -1.42 5.29
CA ARG A 400 -19.46 -0.88 4.52
C ARG A 400 -19.73 -1.69 3.27
N GLU A 401 -18.69 -2.37 2.79
CA GLU A 401 -18.67 -3.04 1.51
C GLU A 401 -18.75 -4.57 1.65
N PHE A 402 -18.86 -5.12 2.87
CA PHE A 402 -19.01 -6.57 3.08
C PHE A 402 -20.09 -6.88 4.12
N TYR A 403 -21.06 -7.71 3.73
CA TYR A 403 -22.20 -8.07 4.59
C TYR A 403 -22.70 -9.48 4.24
N HIS A 404 -22.99 -10.29 5.26
CA HIS A 404 -23.46 -11.67 5.11
C HIS A 404 -22.62 -12.54 4.15
N GLY A 405 -21.29 -12.36 4.17
CA GLY A 405 -20.39 -13.14 3.32
C GLY A 405 -20.31 -12.69 1.87
N LYS A 406 -20.88 -11.52 1.54
CA LYS A 406 -20.90 -10.97 0.19
C LYS A 406 -20.36 -9.55 0.17
N TRP A 407 -19.68 -9.21 -0.91
CA TRP A 407 -19.33 -7.84 -1.22
C TRP A 407 -20.60 -7.07 -1.63
N ILE A 408 -20.73 -5.83 -1.17
CA ILE A 408 -21.85 -4.96 -1.49
C ILE A 408 -21.34 -3.63 -2.04
N LEU A 409 -21.82 -3.31 -3.23
CA LEU A 409 -21.69 -2.01 -3.86
C LEU A 409 -22.75 -1.05 -3.29
N ARG A 410 -22.33 -0.08 -2.47
CA ARG A 410 -23.19 1.04 -2.02
C ARG A 410 -22.45 2.35 -2.25
N PHE A 411 -22.86 3.12 -3.25
CA PHE A 411 -22.39 4.49 -3.41
C PHE A 411 -23.18 5.38 -2.44
N LYS A 412 -22.47 6.26 -1.73
CA LYS A 412 -23.08 7.36 -0.99
C LYS A 412 -22.68 8.65 -1.65
#